data_AF-A0A973P859-F1
#
_entry.id   AF-A0A973P859-F1
#
_cell.length_a   1.000
_cell.length_b   1.000
_cell.length_c   1.000
_cell.angle_alpha   90.00
_cell.angle_beta   90.00
_cell.angle_gamma   90.00
#
_symmetry.space_group_name_H-M   'P 1'
#
loop_
_entity.id
_entity.type
_entity.pdbx_description
1 polymer ?
#
loop_
_entity_poly.entity_id
_entity_poly.type
_entity_poly.pdbx_seq_one_letter_code
_entity_poly.pdbx_strand_id
1 'polypeptide(L)'
;MPISRRHLLLGAAAFGVPAALVGCGSPAPSTGPGKTSGLGTVTIGSNASDEIPKKSLETVLKGFTQAQVKVNTVDHNTFQENINRYLKGTPDDVFT
;
A
#
# COMPACT_ATOMS: atom_id res chain seq x y z
N MET A 1 -4.50 -2.11 48.70
CA MET A 1 -3.41 -1.40 47.99
C MET A 1 -3.76 -1.44 46.50
N PRO A 2 -3.96 -0.31 45.81
CA PRO A 2 -4.38 -0.34 44.41
C PRO A 2 -3.22 -0.85 43.54
N ILE A 3 -3.45 -1.91 42.77
CA ILE A 3 -2.45 -2.48 41.86
C ILE A 3 -2.38 -1.57 40.62
N SER A 4 -1.24 -0.93 40.43
CA SER A 4 -1.00 -0.01 39.32
C SER A 4 -0.76 -0.79 38.01
N ARG A 5 -1.54 -0.44 36.98
CA ARG A 5 -1.50 -0.98 35.61
C ARG A 5 -0.11 -0.91 34.96
N ARG A 6 0.75 -0.02 35.46
CA ARG A 6 2.10 0.21 34.93
C ARG A 6 3.06 -0.95 35.21
N HIS A 7 2.80 -1.76 36.23
CA HIS A 7 3.64 -2.92 36.56
C HIS A 7 3.23 -4.20 35.83
N LEU A 8 2.05 -4.24 35.20
CA LEU A 8 1.61 -5.40 34.42
C LEU A 8 2.34 -5.50 33.06
N LEU A 9 2.68 -4.36 32.45
CA LEU A 9 3.35 -4.30 31.14
C LEU A 9 4.87 -4.51 31.21
N LEU A 10 5.47 -4.48 32.41
CA LEU A 10 6.91 -4.70 32.59
C LEU A 10 7.26 -6.17 32.86
N GLY A 11 6.27 -7.03 33.15
CA GLY A 11 6.48 -8.45 33.47
C GLY A 11 6.52 -9.40 32.27
N ALA A 12 6.22 -8.93 31.05
CA ALA A 12 6.15 -9.77 29.85
C ALA A 12 7.40 -9.68 28.95
N ALA A 13 8.51 -9.11 29.44
CA ALA A 13 9.75 -8.93 28.69
C ALA A 13 10.92 -9.80 29.20
N ALA A 14 10.63 -10.85 30.00
CA ALA A 14 11.65 -11.65 30.68
C ALA A 14 11.63 -13.15 30.35
N PHE A 15 11.00 -13.55 29.24
CA PHE A 15 11.21 -14.88 28.66
C PHE A 15 11.63 -14.73 27.20
N GLY A 16 12.91 -15.01 26.96
CA GLY A 16 13.48 -15.08 25.63
C GLY A 16 12.77 -16.12 24.78
N VAL A 17 11.95 -15.65 23.85
CA VAL A 17 11.58 -16.35 22.62
C VAL A 17 11.67 -15.29 21.53
N PRO A 18 12.45 -15.47 20.46
CA PRO A 18 12.25 -14.66 19.28
C PRO A 18 10.92 -15.13 18.72
N ALA A 19 9.83 -14.49 19.13
CA ALA A 19 8.58 -14.55 18.40
C ALA A 19 8.85 -13.83 17.07
N ALA A 20 9.49 -14.56 16.15
CA ALA A 20 9.31 -14.29 14.74
C ALA A 20 7.80 -14.25 14.53
N LEU A 21 7.27 -13.07 14.22
CA LEU A 21 5.93 -12.91 13.66
C LEU A 21 5.91 -13.61 12.30
N VAL A 22 5.89 -14.94 12.32
CA VAL A 22 5.51 -15.80 11.19
C VAL A 22 4.00 -15.82 11.22
N GLY A 23 3.38 -14.81 10.61
CA GLY A 23 1.94 -14.63 10.75
C GLY A 23 1.32 -13.51 9.94
N CYS A 24 1.89 -13.13 8.80
CA CYS A 24 1.12 -12.60 7.66
C CYS A 24 1.96 -12.78 6.41
N GLY A 25 1.67 -13.84 5.65
CA GLY A 25 2.30 -14.11 4.37
C GLY A 25 1.91 -13.05 3.35
N SER A 26 2.86 -12.22 2.98
CA SER A 26 2.93 -11.55 1.67
C SER A 26 4.35 -11.78 1.18
N PRO A 27 4.57 -12.12 -0.11
CA PRO A 27 5.92 -12.34 -0.61
C PRO A 27 6.75 -11.08 -0.37
N ALA A 28 7.76 -11.21 0.50
CA ALA A 28 8.71 -10.15 0.78
C ALA A 28 9.43 -9.79 -0.53
N PRO A 29 9.46 -8.51 -0.94
CA PRO A 29 10.43 -8.09 -1.93
C PRO A 29 11.82 -8.24 -1.31
N SER A 30 12.66 -9.02 -1.97
CA SER A 30 14.08 -9.19 -1.68
C SER A 30 14.75 -7.82 -1.56
N THR A 31 15.13 -7.45 -0.33
CA THR A 31 15.97 -6.29 -0.05
C THR A 31 17.40 -6.58 -0.53
N GLY A 32 17.68 -6.21 -1.78
CA GLY A 32 19.03 -6.01 -2.27
C GLY A 32 19.67 -4.78 -1.61
N PRO A 33 21.01 -4.75 -1.47
CA PRO A 33 21.69 -3.62 -0.85
C PRO A 33 21.71 -2.42 -1.82
N GLY A 34 20.78 -1.48 -1.62
CA GLY A 34 20.73 -0.24 -2.38
C GLY A 34 19.84 0.80 -1.71
N LYS A 35 20.44 1.60 -0.83
CA LYS A 35 19.78 2.76 -0.21
C LYS A 35 19.40 3.80 -1.27
N THR A 36 18.10 3.97 -1.49
CA THR A 36 17.46 5.27 -1.77
C THR A 36 16.20 5.32 -0.92
N SER A 37 15.97 6.41 -0.18
CA SER A 37 14.74 6.62 0.62
C SER A 37 13.50 6.87 -0.26
N GLY A 38 13.26 6.04 -1.28
CA GLY A 38 12.09 6.10 -2.16
C GLY A 38 10.94 5.26 -1.61
N LEU A 39 9.71 5.76 -1.72
CA LEU A 39 8.47 5.18 -1.16
C LEU A 39 8.04 3.82 -1.78
N GLY A 40 8.93 3.07 -2.42
CA GLY A 40 8.57 1.86 -3.16
C GLY A 40 7.81 2.16 -4.46
N THR A 41 6.97 1.22 -4.89
CA THR A 41 6.05 1.42 -6.03
C THR A 41 4.67 1.81 -5.50
N VAL A 42 4.11 2.90 -5.99
CA VAL A 42 2.73 3.34 -5.73
C VAL A 42 1.84 2.89 -6.89
N THR A 43 0.68 2.33 -6.56
CA THR A 43 -0.34 1.89 -7.50
C THR A 43 -1.47 2.92 -7.60
N ILE A 44 -1.91 3.21 -8.82
CA ILE A 44 -3.02 4.15 -9.08
C ILE A 44 -4.06 3.45 -9.95
N GLY A 45 -5.26 3.25 -9.39
CA GLY A 45 -6.44 2.84 -10.15
C GLY A 45 -7.01 4.05 -10.88
N SER A 46 -7.30 3.94 -12.17
CA SER A 46 -7.83 5.07 -12.95
C SER A 46 -8.98 4.64 -13.83
N ASN A 47 -10.13 5.30 -13.70
CA ASN A 47 -11.27 5.12 -14.60
C ASN A 47 -11.19 5.99 -15.87
N ALA A 48 -10.14 6.82 -15.99
CA ALA A 48 -9.90 7.70 -17.13
C ALA A 48 -9.34 6.91 -18.33
N SER A 49 -10.18 6.07 -18.92
CA SER A 49 -9.81 5.19 -20.04
C SER A 49 -9.63 5.91 -21.38
N ASP A 50 -10.27 7.08 -21.54
CA ASP A 50 -10.18 7.85 -22.78
C ASP A 50 -8.80 8.48 -22.98
N GLU A 51 -8.42 8.70 -24.23
CA GLU A 51 -7.06 9.13 -24.58
C GLU A 51 -6.64 10.45 -23.93
N ILE A 52 -7.52 11.44 -23.90
CA ILE A 52 -7.24 12.77 -23.38
C ILE A 52 -6.99 12.74 -21.87
N PRO A 53 -7.91 12.24 -21.03
CA PRO A 53 -7.69 12.22 -19.59
C PRO A 53 -6.57 11.24 -19.19
N LYS A 54 -6.36 10.15 -19.93
CA LYS A 54 -5.20 9.27 -19.71
C LYS A 54 -3.87 9.99 -19.93
N LYS A 55 -3.71 10.73 -21.04
CA LYS A 55 -2.52 11.54 -21.31
C LYS A 55 -2.34 12.66 -20.29
N SER A 56 -3.44 13.23 -19.79
CA SER A 56 -3.40 14.24 -18.72
C SER A 56 -2.81 13.63 -17.44
N LEU A 57 -3.30 12.46 -17.01
CA LEU A 57 -2.77 11.76 -15.85
C LEU A 57 -1.29 11.39 -16.04
N GLU A 58 -0.90 10.85 -17.21
CA GLU A 58 0.51 10.57 -17.52
C GLU A 58 1.39 11.82 -17.45
N THR A 59 0.87 12.99 -17.85
CA THR A 59 1.62 14.25 -17.79
C THR A 59 1.88 14.68 -16.35
N VAL A 60 0.89 14.52 -15.47
CA VAL A 60 1.06 14.80 -14.03
C VAL A 60 2.06 13.83 -13.41
N LEU A 61 1.95 12.54 -13.73
CA LEU A 61 2.83 11.49 -13.18
C LEU A 61 4.29 11.61 -13.64
N LYS A 62 4.55 12.16 -14.83
CA LYS A 62 5.92 12.47 -15.28
C LYS A 62 6.64 13.44 -14.35
N GLY A 63 5.92 14.32 -13.66
CA GLY A 63 6.49 15.24 -12.66
C GLY A 63 6.77 14.59 -11.31
N PHE A 64 6.22 13.39 -11.05
CA PHE A 64 6.38 12.69 -9.79
C PHE A 64 7.56 11.73 -9.85
N THR A 65 8.65 12.06 -9.14
CA THR A 65 9.91 11.32 -9.16
C THR A 65 10.25 10.64 -7.83
N GLN A 66 9.42 10.84 -6.81
CA GLN A 66 9.69 10.38 -5.44
C GLN A 66 9.45 8.87 -5.25
N ALA A 67 8.67 8.25 -6.13
CA ALA A 67 8.39 6.82 -6.12
C ALA A 67 8.15 6.31 -7.56
N GLN A 68 8.23 4.99 -7.74
CA GLN A 68 7.80 4.38 -9.00
C GLN A 68 6.28 4.32 -9.03
N VAL A 69 5.65 4.71 -10.14
CA VAL A 69 4.18 4.71 -10.25
C VAL A 69 3.71 3.67 -11.26
N LYS A 70 2.76 2.84 -10.86
CA LYS A 70 2.05 1.90 -11.73
C LYS A 70 0.60 2.33 -11.86
N VAL A 71 0.16 2.61 -13.08
CA VAL A 71 -1.23 3.01 -13.36
C VAL A 71 -2.01 1.82 -13.92
N ASN A 72 -3.12 1.48 -13.26
CA ASN A 72 -4.07 0.45 -13.67
C ASN A 72 -5.33 1.15 -14.20
N THR A 73 -5.35 1.41 -15.51
CA THR A 73 -6.50 2.02 -16.16
C THR A 73 -7.58 0.97 -16.44
N VAL A 74 -8.80 1.26 -16.00
CA VAL A 74 -10.02 0.48 -16.25
C VAL A 74 -11.01 1.38 -16.98
N ASP A 75 -11.85 0.80 -17.84
CA ASP A 75 -12.96 1.52 -18.47
C ASP A 75 -13.89 2.16 -17.42
N HIS A 76 -14.39 3.35 -17.73
CA HIS A 76 -15.20 4.14 -16.81
C HIS A 76 -16.45 3.40 -16.33
N ASN A 77 -17.21 2.81 -17.24
CA ASN A 77 -18.43 2.09 -16.90
C ASN A 77 -18.11 0.82 -16.11
N THR A 78 -17.07 0.10 -16.54
CA THR A 78 -16.60 -1.10 -15.85
C THR A 78 -16.21 -0.81 -14.40
N PHE A 79 -15.52 0.32 -14.16
CA PHE A 79 -15.15 0.76 -12.82
C PHE A 79 -16.38 1.11 -11.98
N GLN A 80 -17.34 1.86 -12.55
CA GLN A 80 -18.60 2.20 -11.87
C GLN A 80 -19.41 0.97 -11.45
N GLU A 81 -19.61 0.02 -12.37
CA GLU A 81 -20.37 -1.20 -12.12
C GLU A 81 -19.72 -2.09 -11.06
N ASN A 82 -18.39 -2.02 -10.93
CA ASN A 82 -17.61 -2.90 -10.06
C ASN A 82 -17.01 -2.21 -8.83
N ILE A 83 -17.37 -0.96 -8.54
CA ILE A 83 -16.72 -0.16 -7.48
C ILE A 83 -16.75 -0.86 -6.11
N ASN A 84 -17.88 -1.48 -5.75
CA ASN A 84 -18.02 -2.20 -4.48
C ASN A 84 -17.12 -3.42 -4.40
N ARG A 85 -16.88 -4.11 -5.53
CA ARG A 85 -15.98 -5.26 -5.60
C ARG A 85 -14.52 -4.81 -5.54
N TYR A 86 -14.19 -3.72 -6.23
CA TYR A 86 -12.86 -3.11 -6.20
C TYR A 86 -12.44 -2.71 -4.78
N LEU A 87 -13.31 -1.98 -4.07
CA LEU A 87 -13.02 -1.48 -2.71
C LEU A 87 -12.91 -2.59 -1.65
N LYS A 88 -13.61 -3.71 -1.84
CA LYS A 88 -13.62 -4.85 -0.87
C LYS A 88 -12.55 -5.90 -1.17
N GLY A 89 -11.89 -5.82 -2.33
CA GLY A 89 -10.79 -6.69 -2.71
C GLY A 89 -9.46 -6.12 -2.22
N THR A 90 -8.58 -5.84 -3.18
CA THR A 90 -7.31 -5.15 -2.97
C THR A 90 -7.27 -3.94 -3.89
N PRO A 91 -7.88 -2.81 -3.50
CA PRO A 91 -7.85 -1.59 -4.31
C PRO A 91 -6.40 -1.09 -4.42
N ASP A 92 -6.14 -0.28 -5.45
CA ASP A 92 -4.88 0.44 -5.59
C ASP A 92 -4.74 1.49 -4.47
N ASP A 93 -3.50 1.94 -4.23
CA ASP A 93 -3.19 2.89 -3.15
C ASP A 93 -3.98 4.20 -3.27
N VAL A 94 -4.19 4.64 -4.52
CA VAL A 94 -5.01 5.80 -4.86
C VAL A 94 -5.89 5.44 -6.06
N PHE A 95 -7.10 5.97 -6.13
CA PHE A 95 -7.99 5.77 -7.27
C PHE A 95 -8.64 7.08 -7.73
N THR A 96 -8.99 7.15 -9.02
CA THR A 96 -9.70 8.27 -9.66
C THR A 96 -10.75 7.81 -10.64
#